data_AF-A0A529LHH4-F1
#
_entry.id   AF-A0A529LHH4-F1
#
_cell.length_a   1.000
_cell.length_b   1.000
_cell.length_c   1.000
_cell.angle_alpha   90.00
_cell.angle_beta   90.00
_cell.angle_gamma   90.00
#
_symmetry.space_group_name_H-M   'P 1'
#
loop_
_entity.id
_entity.type
_entity.pdbx_description
1 polymer ?
#
loop_
_entity_poly.entity_id
_entity_poly.type
_entity_poly.pdbx_seq_one_letter_code
_entity_poly.pdbx_strand_id
1 'polypeptide(L)' 'LRLIETLSTAPAKLFGLPGGTLKPGAVADLALVDLDEPWIVSESGIRSRSKNTCFEGARLQGKVLQTLVAGR' A
#
# COMPACT_ATOMS: atom_id res chain seq x y z
N LEU A 1 13.20 -8.19 -1.11
CA LEU A 1 12.70 -6.84 -0.75
C LEU A 1 11.98 -6.95 0.59
N ARG A 2 12.59 -6.47 1.68
CA ARG A 2 12.06 -6.65 3.05
C ARG A 2 10.67 -6.04 3.25
N LEU A 3 10.39 -4.90 2.62
CA LEU A 3 9.09 -4.21 2.71
C LEU A 3 7.92 -5.07 2.21
N ILE A 4 8.06 -5.67 1.02
CA ILE A 4 7.02 -6.53 0.43
C ILE A 4 6.82 -7.80 1.26
N GLU A 5 7.90 -8.36 1.77
CA GLU A 5 7.83 -9.52 2.66
C GLU A 5 7.00 -9.21 3.91
N THR A 6 7.27 -8.11 4.60
CA THR A 6 6.61 -7.78 5.88
C THR A 6 5.18 -7.27 5.74
N LEU A 7 4.85 -6.60 4.62
CA LEU A 7 3.55 -5.97 4.42
C LEU A 7 2.59 -6.77 3.52
N SER A 8 3.09 -7.80 2.81
CA SER A 8 2.27 -8.56 1.86
C SER A 8 2.50 -10.07 1.96
N THR A 9 3.70 -10.56 1.65
CA THR A 9 3.95 -12.01 1.50
C THR A 9 3.89 -12.78 2.83
N ALA A 10 4.53 -12.27 3.89
CA ALA A 10 4.56 -12.96 5.18
C ALA A 10 3.19 -12.98 5.88
N PRO A 11 2.41 -11.87 5.92
CA PRO A 11 1.04 -11.91 6.42
C PRO A 11 0.16 -12.93 5.67
N ALA A 12 0.19 -12.92 4.33
CA ALA A 12 -0.61 -13.87 3.53
C ALA A 12 -0.24 -15.32 3.86
N LYS A 13 1.06 -15.63 3.96
CA LYS A 13 1.54 -16.96 4.33
C LYS A 13 1.13 -17.35 5.76
N LEU A 14 1.24 -16.44 6.73
CA LEU A 14 0.98 -16.72 8.14
C LEU A 14 -0.50 -17.06 8.39
N PHE A 15 -1.40 -16.36 7.70
CA PHE A 15 -2.85 -16.53 7.85
C PHE A 15 -3.48 -17.43 6.80
N GLY A 16 -2.69 -17.98 5.86
CA GLY A 16 -3.21 -18.81 4.76
C GLY A 16 -4.15 -18.06 3.80
N LEU A 17 -3.93 -16.75 3.63
CA LEU A 17 -4.76 -15.91 2.78
C LEU A 17 -4.32 -16.03 1.31
N PRO A 18 -5.25 -15.90 0.34
CA PRO A 18 -4.89 -15.75 -1.05
C PRO A 18 -4.09 -14.44 -1.27
N GLY A 19 -3.23 -14.42 -2.29
CA GLY A 19 -2.43 -13.24 -2.64
C GLY A 19 -1.04 -13.24 -2.02
N GLY A 20 -0.53 -12.05 -1.70
CA GLY A 20 0.84 -11.87 -1.18
C GLY A 20 1.95 -12.14 -2.20
N THR A 21 1.60 -12.28 -3.48
CA THR A 21 2.50 -12.62 -4.58
C THR A 21 2.03 -12.00 -5.89
N LEU A 22 2.97 -11.75 -6.80
CA LEU A 22 2.69 -11.31 -8.16
C LEU A 22 3.14 -12.42 -9.12
N LYS A 23 2.23 -13.34 -9.43
CA LYS A 23 2.46 -14.50 -10.30
C LYS A 23 1.23 -14.79 -11.17
N PRO A 24 1.39 -15.35 -12.37
CA PRO A 24 0.26 -15.81 -13.18
C PRO A 24 -0.66 -16.75 -12.39
N GLY A 25 -1.97 -16.55 -12.52
CA GLY A 25 -3.00 -17.33 -11.81
C GLY A 25 -3.32 -16.87 -10.38
N ALA A 26 -2.54 -15.95 -9.80
CA ALA A 26 -2.89 -15.31 -8.53
C ALA A 26 -3.96 -14.23 -8.70
N VAL A 27 -4.66 -13.89 -7.61
CA VAL A 27 -5.59 -12.76 -7.58
C VAL A 27 -4.84 -11.46 -7.90
N ALA A 28 -5.41 -10.62 -8.75
CA ALA A 28 -4.83 -9.35 -9.18
C ALA A 28 -4.99 -8.23 -8.13
N ASP A 29 -4.41 -8.47 -6.95
CA ASP A 29 -4.29 -7.49 -5.87
C ASP A 29 -2.90 -6.86 -5.93
N LEU A 30 -2.83 -5.57 -6.28
CA LEU A 30 -1.55 -4.89 -6.52
C LEU A 30 -1.63 -3.39 -6.24
N ALA A 31 -0.49 -2.81 -5.87
CA ALA A 31 -0.32 -1.38 -5.71
C ALA A 31 0.79 -0.90 -6.65
N LEU A 32 0.51 0.15 -7.42
CA LEU A 32 1.50 0.87 -8.20
C LEU A 32 2.06 2.01 -7.34
N VAL A 33 3.37 2.03 -7.16
CA VAL A 33 4.06 3.00 -6.30
C VAL A 33 5.14 3.69 -7.12
N ASP A 34 5.07 5.02 -7.18
CA ASP A 34 6.22 5.83 -7.60
C ASP A 34 7.15 5.95 -6.40
N LEU A 35 8.39 5.45 -6.50
CA LEU A 35 9.35 5.47 -5.40
C LEU A 35 10.06 6.83 -5.25
N ASP A 36 10.05 7.64 -6.31
CA ASP A 36 10.80 8.88 -6.43
C ASP A 36 9.93 10.12 -6.18
N GLU A 37 8.60 9.98 -6.07
CA GLU A 37 7.70 11.08 -5.74
C GLU A 37 7.74 11.47 -4.24
N PRO A 38 8.23 12.68 -3.88
CA PRO A 38 8.08 13.22 -2.55
C PRO A 38 6.69 13.85 -2.38
N TRP A 39 6.12 13.77 -1.18
CA TRP A 39 4.83 14.41 -0.89
C TRP A 39 4.69 14.78 0.60
N ILE A 40 3.74 15.68 0.88
CA ILE A 40 3.39 16.10 2.24
C ILE A 40 2.03 15.52 2.59
N VAL A 41 1.94 14.88 3.75
CA VAL A 41 0.66 14.41 4.29
C VAL A 41 -0.21 15.62 4.61
N SER A 42 -1.42 15.64 4.06
CA SER A 42 -2.43 16.67 4.30
C SER A 42 -3.75 16.03 4.71
N GLU A 43 -4.47 16.69 5.61
CA GLU A 43 -5.79 16.29 6.08
C GLU A 43 -6.76 16.08 4.92
N SER A 44 -6.65 16.94 3.90
CA SER A 44 -7.42 16.88 2.66
C SER A 44 -7.23 15.57 1.87
N GLY A 45 -6.05 14.95 1.99
CA GLY A 45 -5.72 13.66 1.35
C GLY A 45 -6.20 12.44 2.14
N ILE A 46 -6.60 12.59 3.40
CA ILE A 46 -7.04 11.47 4.24
C ILE A 46 -8.46 11.08 3.85
N ARG A 47 -8.66 9.85 3.36
CA ARG A 47 -10.01 9.34 3.03
C ARG A 47 -10.79 8.80 4.24
N SER A 48 -10.11 8.51 5.35
CA SER A 48 -10.75 8.05 6.59
C SER A 48 -11.78 9.06 7.11
N ARG A 49 -12.81 8.56 7.82
CA ARG A 49 -13.80 9.40 8.52
C ARG A 49 -13.15 10.27 9.59
N SER A 50 -12.12 9.74 10.27
CA SER A 50 -11.35 10.48 11.25
C SER A 50 -10.05 11.00 10.64
N LYS A 51 -9.65 12.22 11.03
CA LYS A 51 -8.44 12.90 10.57
C LYS A 51 -7.33 12.94 11.62
N ASN A 52 -7.53 12.25 12.74
CA ASN A 52 -6.57 12.21 13.84
C ASN A 52 -5.31 11.42 13.43
N THR A 53 -4.26 12.12 13.05
CA THR A 53 -2.96 11.52 12.71
C THR A 53 -1.83 12.38 13.25
N CYS A 54 -0.76 11.75 13.73
CA CYS A 54 0.48 12.44 14.06
C CYS A 54 1.33 12.77 12.82
N PHE A 55 0.89 12.34 11.63
CA PHE A 55 1.61 12.53 10.38
C PHE A 55 1.18 13.78 9.60
N GLU A 56 0.22 14.59 10.06
CA GLU A 56 -0.18 15.81 9.35
C GLU A 56 1.02 16.74 9.16
N GLY A 57 1.26 17.19 7.92
CA GLY A 57 2.42 18.01 7.55
C GLY A 57 3.74 17.23 7.42
N ALA A 58 3.78 15.92 7.68
CA ALA A 58 4.98 15.11 7.51
C ALA A 58 5.36 15.00 6.02
N ARG A 59 6.67 15.06 5.75
CA ARG A 59 7.24 14.81 4.42
C ARG A 59 7.53 13.33 4.25
N LEU A 60 7.00 12.72 3.21
CA LEU A 60 7.19 11.33 2.86
C LEU A 60 7.80 11.18 1.47
N GLN A 61 8.44 10.03 1.25
CA GLN A 61 9.04 9.63 -0.02
C GLN A 61 8.38 8.34 -0.50
N GLY A 62 8.06 8.30 -1.78
CA GLY A 62 7.33 7.20 -2.37
C GLY A 62 5.82 7.37 -2.18
N LYS A 63 5.08 7.32 -3.28
CA LYS A 63 3.64 7.55 -3.29
C LYS A 63 2.91 6.44 -4.04
N VAL A 64 1.87 5.92 -3.41
CA VAL A 64 0.97 4.97 -4.07
C VAL A 64 0.14 5.74 -5.09
N LEU A 65 0.31 5.42 -6.37
CA LEU A 65 -0.43 6.02 -7.48
C LEU A 65 -1.77 5.32 -7.70
N GLN A 66 -1.79 4.00 -7.54
CA GLN A 66 -2.99 3.20 -7.76
C GLN A 66 -2.97 1.96 -6.86
N THR A 67 -4.15 1.57 -6.41
CA THR A 67 -4.39 0.30 -5.73
C THR A 67 -5.47 -0.44 -6.51
N LEU A 68 -5.21 -1.68 -6.88
CA LEU A 68 -6.17 -2.56 -7.53
C LEU A 68 -6.48 -3.75 -6.63
N VAL A 69 -7.76 -4.11 -6.55
CA VAL A 69 -8.27 -5.27 -5.81
C VAL A 69 -9.05 -6.15 -6.77
N ALA A 70 -8.63 -7.40 -6.93
CA ALA A 70 -9.17 -8.35 -7.90
C ALA A 70 -9.26 -7.76 -9.33
N GLY A 71 -8.25 -6.96 -9.71
CA GLY A 71 -8.16 -6.33 -11.02
C GLY A 71 -8.98 -5.05 -11.21
N ARG A 72 -9.47 -4.42 -10.13
CA ARG A 72 -10.24 -3.16 -10.17
C ARG A 72 -9.63 -2.08 -9.31
#